data_AF-A0A1Y1VKP6-F1
#
_entry.id   AF-A0A1Y1VKP6-F1
#
_cell.length_a   1.000
_cell.length_b   1.000
_cell.length_c   1.000
_cell.angle_alpha   90.00
_cell.angle_beta   90.00
_cell.angle_gamma   90.00
#
_symmetry.space_group_name_H-M   'P 1'
#
loop_
_entity.id
_entity.type
_entity.pdbx_description
1 polymer ?
#
loop_
_entity_poly.entity_id
_entity_poly.type
_entity_poly.pdbx_seq_one_letter_code
_entity_poly.pdbx_strand_id
1 'polypeptide(L)'
;MNYLISNINSNPLKGIANSYINNSLYFNSKKIISKSCLLNGQHNYFHLSTSSLISSSTKKTFNSLKLQKPKLFSRPLTNYTKNKIEKAIKSADLFVFLKGTPDEPECGFSFALVQMLRVQGVEDIKYFDVTRDPMVREGIKEYSNWPTIPQVYLKGEFLGGFDILYKMHKNGELEDILHEEGIVQEIEDEEDVDDDEEEEDDDEEEEDEEEEDENKDDNKESK
;
A
#
# COMPACT_ATOMS: atom_id res chain seq x y z
N MET A 1 -46.35 -46.29 -15.28
CA MET A 1 -44.96 -46.03 -15.69
C MET A 1 -44.57 -44.76 -14.94
N ASN A 2 -43.90 -44.79 -13.78
CA ASN A 2 -42.58 -45.35 -13.46
C ASN A 2 -41.50 -44.80 -14.41
N TYR A 3 -40.70 -43.83 -13.96
CA TYR A 3 -39.34 -44.09 -13.44
C TYR A 3 -38.82 -42.90 -12.59
N LEU A 4 -37.87 -43.19 -11.71
CA LEU A 4 -37.15 -42.29 -10.79
C LEU A 4 -35.70 -42.03 -11.29
N ILE A 5 -34.88 -41.37 -10.45
CA ILE A 5 -33.38 -41.30 -10.40
C ILE A 5 -32.84 -39.93 -10.87
N SER A 6 -32.40 -39.03 -9.96
CA SER A 6 -31.07 -38.88 -9.29
C SER A 6 -29.95 -38.46 -10.26
N ASN A 7 -29.34 -37.27 -10.16
CA ASN A 7 -28.35 -36.75 -9.18
C ASN A 7 -26.88 -37.19 -9.47
N ILE A 8 -25.90 -36.37 -9.00
CA ILE A 8 -24.47 -36.65 -8.71
C ILE A 8 -23.39 -36.17 -9.73
N ASN A 9 -22.52 -35.24 -9.24
CA ASN A 9 -21.08 -34.98 -9.55
C ASN A 9 -20.61 -34.47 -10.95
N SER A 10 -19.49 -33.74 -11.11
CA SER A 10 -18.53 -33.11 -10.15
C SER A 10 -17.66 -32.01 -10.81
N ASN A 11 -17.03 -31.20 -9.96
CA ASN A 11 -15.75 -30.41 -10.04
C ASN A 11 -14.68 -30.87 -11.09
N PRO A 12 -13.60 -30.09 -11.39
CA PRO A 12 -13.03 -28.97 -10.62
C PRO A 12 -12.52 -27.74 -11.42
N LEU A 13 -12.06 -26.69 -10.72
CA LEU A 13 -10.73 -26.05 -10.89
C LEU A 13 -10.47 -25.02 -9.77
N LYS A 14 -10.20 -25.52 -8.56
CA LYS A 14 -9.35 -24.83 -7.58
C LYS A 14 -7.92 -25.33 -7.79
N GLY A 15 -6.91 -24.48 -7.59
CA GLY A 15 -5.52 -24.91 -7.44
C GLY A 15 -4.57 -24.50 -8.57
N ILE A 16 -4.04 -23.28 -8.48
CA ILE A 16 -2.62 -23.03 -8.75
C ILE A 16 -2.13 -22.19 -7.58
N ALA A 17 -1.41 -22.80 -6.65
CA ALA A 17 -0.83 -22.12 -5.49
C ALA A 17 0.67 -21.88 -5.70
N ASN A 18 1.14 -20.75 -5.17
CA ASN A 18 2.50 -20.43 -4.76
C ASN A 18 3.67 -20.61 -5.75
N SER A 19 4.41 -19.51 -5.95
CA SER A 19 5.80 -19.46 -5.45
C SER A 19 6.35 -18.03 -5.44
N TYR A 20 7.19 -17.72 -4.43
CA TYR A 20 8.05 -16.53 -4.30
C TYR A 20 7.34 -15.17 -4.05
N ILE A 21 7.67 -14.35 -3.04
CA ILE A 21 8.74 -14.37 -2.02
C ILE A 21 8.24 -13.77 -0.70
N ASN A 22 8.63 -14.37 0.43
CA ASN A 22 8.50 -13.79 1.77
C ASN A 22 9.36 -12.54 1.91
N ASN A 23 8.87 -11.50 2.58
CA ASN A 23 9.77 -10.55 3.23
C ASN A 23 9.20 -10.14 4.59
N SER A 24 9.62 -10.89 5.62
CA SER A 24 9.46 -10.52 7.01
C SER A 24 10.16 -9.20 7.29
N LEU A 25 9.39 -8.19 7.70
CA LEU A 25 9.86 -7.15 8.61
C LEU A 25 8.76 -6.81 9.62
N TYR A 26 8.78 -7.60 10.69
CA TYR A 26 8.27 -7.25 12.03
C TYR A 26 8.27 -5.73 12.29
N PHE A 27 7.12 -5.16 12.65
CA PHE A 27 7.07 -3.83 13.28
C PHE A 27 6.32 -3.89 14.59
N ASN A 28 7.00 -4.40 15.61
CA ASN A 28 6.48 -4.55 16.96
C ASN A 28 7.03 -3.42 17.84
N SER A 29 6.20 -2.43 18.19
CA SER A 29 6.52 -1.51 19.29
C SER A 29 5.28 -0.83 19.89
N LYS A 30 4.76 -1.42 20.96
CA LYS A 30 3.73 -0.78 21.81
C LYS A 30 4.33 0.44 22.55
N LYS A 31 3.80 1.62 22.24
CA LYS A 31 3.48 2.74 23.16
C LYS A 31 4.39 2.94 24.39
N ILE A 32 5.32 3.90 24.35
CA ILE A 32 5.94 4.49 25.54
C ILE A 32 5.58 5.99 25.65
N ILE A 33 5.10 6.38 26.83
CA ILE A 33 4.73 7.75 27.18
C ILE A 33 5.96 8.46 27.77
N SER A 34 6.28 9.67 27.31
CA SER A 34 6.89 10.66 28.19
C SER A 34 6.35 12.07 27.91
N LYS A 35 6.03 12.79 29.00
CA LYS A 35 5.71 14.22 28.99
C LYS A 35 6.91 14.99 29.55
N SER A 36 6.94 16.28 29.27
CA SER A 36 7.83 17.32 29.81
C SER A 36 9.21 17.47 29.17
N CYS A 37 9.38 18.61 28.47
CA CYS A 37 10.32 19.64 28.95
C CYS A 37 9.84 21.01 28.44
N LEU A 38 9.25 21.81 29.34
CA LEU A 38 9.18 23.26 29.18
C LEU A 38 10.46 23.83 29.81
N LEU A 39 11.14 24.76 29.14
CA LEU A 39 11.80 25.90 29.81
C LEU A 39 12.32 26.93 28.79
N ASN A 40 12.24 28.20 29.20
CA ASN A 40 12.61 29.38 28.40
C ASN A 40 14.09 29.74 28.56
N GLY A 41 14.65 30.47 27.60
CA GLY A 41 15.94 31.16 27.73
C GLY A 41 16.07 32.31 26.73
N GLN A 42 16.18 33.54 27.23
CA GLN A 42 16.29 34.76 26.41
C GLN A 42 17.69 35.39 26.51
N HIS A 43 18.02 36.28 25.57
CA HIS A 43 19.01 37.38 25.71
C HIS A 43 20.51 36.96 25.83
N ASN A 44 21.54 37.75 25.43
CA ASN A 44 21.60 39.10 24.87
C ASN A 44 22.89 39.35 24.03
N TYR A 45 22.90 40.50 23.33
CA TYR A 45 23.92 41.10 22.43
C TYR A 45 25.40 41.15 22.86
N PHE A 46 26.31 41.24 21.87
CA PHE A 46 27.25 42.37 21.61
C PHE A 46 27.94 42.18 20.22
N HIS A 47 28.84 43.05 19.72
CA HIS A 47 28.52 44.32 19.04
C HIS A 47 29.72 44.89 18.18
N LEU A 48 29.62 44.84 16.83
CA LEU A 48 30.40 45.64 15.82
C LEU A 48 31.95 45.49 15.82
N SER A 49 32.79 45.95 14.88
CA SER A 49 32.73 46.57 13.52
C SER A 49 34.12 46.31 12.85
N THR A 50 34.27 46.15 11.53
CA THR A 50 34.80 47.17 10.56
C THR A 50 35.00 46.43 9.21
N SER A 51 34.45 46.80 8.04
CA SER A 51 34.50 48.02 7.20
C SER A 51 35.62 48.05 6.14
N SER A 52 35.27 47.72 4.87
CA SER A 52 35.74 48.31 3.58
C SER A 52 35.27 47.43 2.41
N LEU A 53 34.28 47.79 1.59
CA LEU A 53 34.30 48.77 0.49
C LEU A 53 35.20 48.38 -0.71
N ILE A 54 34.61 47.74 -1.74
CA ILE A 54 35.11 47.79 -3.13
C ILE A 54 33.96 48.00 -4.12
N SER A 55 34.01 49.18 -4.77
CA SER A 55 33.60 49.54 -6.14
C SER A 55 32.16 49.34 -6.67
N SER A 56 31.73 50.33 -7.45
CA SER A 56 30.40 50.47 -8.06
C SER A 56 30.45 50.38 -9.58
N SER A 57 29.62 49.54 -10.21
CA SER A 57 29.15 49.54 -11.63
C SER A 57 28.74 48.11 -12.04
N THR A 58 27.70 47.83 -12.83
CA THR A 58 26.67 48.65 -13.48
C THR A 58 25.42 47.82 -13.76
N LYS A 59 24.23 48.41 -13.53
CA LYS A 59 22.92 48.14 -14.15
C LYS A 59 22.77 46.85 -15.00
N LYS A 60 22.09 45.83 -14.44
CA LYS A 60 21.06 45.07 -15.18
C LYS A 60 19.85 44.83 -14.28
N THR A 61 18.89 45.74 -14.39
CA THR A 61 17.54 45.56 -13.85
C THR A 61 16.84 44.48 -14.66
N PHE A 62 17.09 43.21 -14.34
CA PHE A 62 16.16 42.16 -14.74
C PHE A 62 14.88 42.39 -13.95
N ASN A 63 13.92 43.03 -14.61
CA ASN A 63 12.53 43.00 -14.17
C ASN A 63 12.15 41.52 -14.07
N SER A 64 12.14 41.02 -12.84
CA SER A 64 11.52 39.73 -12.52
C SER A 64 10.04 39.91 -12.78
N LEU A 65 9.66 39.66 -14.04
CA LEU A 65 8.29 39.48 -14.47
C LEU A 65 7.74 38.38 -13.56
N LYS A 66 6.94 38.81 -12.57
CA LYS A 66 6.12 37.91 -11.77
C LYS A 66 5.17 37.23 -12.75
N LEU A 67 5.63 36.13 -13.33
CA LEU A 67 4.82 35.24 -14.13
C LEU A 67 3.82 34.61 -13.15
N GLN A 68 2.72 35.33 -12.93
CA GLN A 68 1.57 34.83 -12.21
C GLN A 68 1.14 33.58 -12.98
N LYS A 69 1.45 32.40 -12.43
CA LYS A 69 0.98 31.14 -12.99
C LYS A 69 -0.53 31.27 -13.08
N PRO A 70 -1.14 31.26 -14.28
CA PRO A 70 -2.59 31.36 -14.38
C PRO A 70 -3.19 30.19 -13.59
N LYS A 71 -4.34 30.41 -12.94
CA LYS A 71 -5.08 29.31 -12.31
C LYS A 71 -5.27 28.23 -13.38
N LEU A 72 -4.77 27.02 -13.12
CA LEU A 72 -4.62 25.96 -14.14
C LEU A 72 -5.96 25.46 -14.71
N PHE A 73 -7.09 25.87 -14.12
CA PHE A 73 -8.45 25.59 -14.58
C PHE A 73 -8.89 26.70 -15.56
N SER A 74 -8.42 26.63 -16.80
CA SER A 74 -8.72 27.62 -17.85
C SER A 74 -10.10 27.45 -18.51
N ARG A 75 -10.92 26.51 -18.03
CA ARG A 75 -12.27 26.26 -18.54
C ARG A 75 -13.19 25.84 -17.40
N PRO A 76 -14.36 26.47 -17.20
CA PRO A 76 -15.27 26.13 -16.12
C PRO A 76 -15.88 24.73 -16.28
N LEU A 77 -16.12 24.06 -15.16
CA LEU A 77 -16.68 22.72 -15.09
C LEU A 77 -18.07 22.67 -15.75
N THR A 78 -18.22 21.84 -16.78
CA THR A 78 -19.52 21.69 -17.46
C THR A 78 -20.45 20.80 -16.65
N ASN A 79 -21.76 21.11 -16.67
CA ASN A 79 -22.78 20.28 -16.01
C ASN A 79 -22.74 18.81 -16.43
N TYR A 80 -22.38 18.52 -17.70
CA TYR A 80 -22.19 17.16 -18.17
C TYR A 80 -21.03 16.44 -17.44
N THR A 81 -19.86 17.09 -17.37
CA THR A 81 -18.69 16.55 -16.66
C THR A 81 -18.97 16.39 -15.16
N LYS A 82 -19.60 17.39 -14.54
CA LYS A 82 -20.01 17.34 -13.12
C LYS A 82 -20.94 16.15 -12.85
N ASN A 83 -22.00 15.99 -13.64
CA ASN A 83 -22.93 14.86 -13.50
C ASN A 83 -22.25 13.50 -13.72
N LYS A 84 -21.23 13.42 -14.59
CA LYS A 84 -20.43 12.20 -14.81
C LYS A 84 -19.57 11.87 -13.58
N ILE A 85 -18.92 12.88 -12.99
CA ILE A 85 -18.13 12.75 -11.75
C ILE A 85 -19.03 12.33 -10.58
N GLU A 86 -20.14 13.01 -10.35
CA GLU A 86 -21.08 12.67 -9.26
C GLU A 86 -21.64 11.25 -9.39
N LYS A 87 -21.94 10.79 -10.61
CA LYS A 87 -22.38 9.40 -10.86
C LYS A 87 -21.28 8.37 -10.59
N ALA A 88 -20.03 8.70 -10.92
CA ALA A 88 -18.90 7.83 -10.66
C ALA A 88 -18.67 7.68 -9.15
N ILE A 89 -18.58 8.79 -8.42
CA ILE A 89 -18.36 8.78 -6.96
C ILE A 89 -19.51 8.05 -6.24
N LYS A 90 -20.76 8.23 -6.66
CA LYS A 90 -21.93 7.55 -6.07
C LYS A 90 -22.10 6.08 -6.51
N SER A 91 -21.17 5.51 -7.28
CA SER A 91 -21.29 4.12 -7.76
C SER A 91 -20.79 3.08 -6.77
N ALA A 92 -20.02 3.48 -5.77
CA ALA A 92 -19.50 2.65 -4.69
C ALA A 92 -19.16 3.51 -3.47
N ASP A 93 -19.06 2.89 -2.30
CA ASP A 93 -18.73 3.63 -1.07
C ASP A 93 -17.29 4.15 -1.09
N LEU A 94 -16.30 3.36 -1.50
CA LEU A 94 -14.95 3.84 -1.77
C LEU A 94 -14.73 4.00 -3.28
N PHE A 95 -14.36 5.21 -3.74
CA PHE A 95 -14.13 5.49 -5.16
C PHE A 95 -12.87 6.32 -5.41
N VAL A 96 -12.06 5.93 -6.41
CA VAL A 96 -10.74 6.51 -6.66
C VAL A 96 -10.55 7.03 -8.08
N PHE A 97 -10.09 8.27 -8.24
CA PHE A 97 -9.61 8.79 -9.52
C PHE A 97 -8.11 8.54 -9.66
N LEU A 98 -7.72 7.69 -10.61
CA LEU A 98 -6.34 7.25 -10.86
C LEU A 98 -5.83 7.76 -12.23
N LYS A 99 -4.51 7.65 -12.44
CA LYS A 99 -3.90 7.68 -13.78
C LYS A 99 -3.54 6.24 -14.14
N GLY A 100 -4.11 5.69 -15.20
CA GLY A 100 -4.11 4.24 -15.44
C GLY A 100 -5.13 3.53 -14.56
N THR A 101 -5.00 2.21 -14.45
CA THR A 101 -5.87 1.33 -13.67
C THR A 101 -5.21 0.92 -12.34
N PRO A 102 -5.90 0.23 -11.41
CA PRO A 102 -5.27 -0.36 -10.23
C PRO A 102 -4.20 -1.41 -10.57
N ASP A 103 -4.37 -2.12 -11.68
CA ASP A 103 -3.47 -3.19 -12.12
C ASP A 103 -2.33 -2.66 -13.00
N GLU A 104 -2.60 -1.62 -13.79
CA GLU A 104 -1.66 -0.92 -14.67
C GLU A 104 -1.64 0.61 -14.34
N PRO A 105 -1.10 1.03 -13.18
CA PRO A 105 -1.05 2.44 -12.79
C PRO A 105 0.06 3.20 -13.54
N GLU A 106 -0.31 4.25 -14.28
CA GLU A 106 0.58 5.06 -15.11
C GLU A 106 1.36 6.14 -14.33
N CYS A 107 1.32 6.12 -12.99
CA CYS A 107 1.95 7.14 -12.15
C CYS A 107 2.34 6.60 -10.78
N GLY A 108 3.55 6.90 -10.29
CA GLY A 108 4.05 6.42 -8.99
C GLY A 108 3.15 6.75 -7.80
N PHE A 109 2.48 7.91 -7.79
CA PHE A 109 1.50 8.25 -6.75
C PHE A 109 0.20 7.44 -6.86
N SER A 110 -0.21 7.06 -8.07
CA SER A 110 -1.36 6.17 -8.29
C SER A 110 -1.03 4.74 -7.89
N PHE A 111 0.17 4.24 -8.24
CA PHE A 111 0.68 2.96 -7.77
C PHE A 111 0.74 2.91 -6.23
N ALA A 112 1.42 3.87 -5.60
CA ALA A 112 1.56 3.91 -4.14
C ALA A 112 0.21 3.98 -3.40
N LEU A 113 -0.76 4.73 -3.94
CA LEU A 113 -2.13 4.75 -3.38
C LEU A 113 -2.80 3.37 -3.45
N VAL A 114 -2.72 2.71 -4.60
CA VAL A 114 -3.34 1.38 -4.80
C VAL A 114 -2.71 0.34 -3.88
N GLN A 115 -1.38 0.33 -3.74
CA GLN A 115 -0.71 -0.58 -2.80
C GLN A 115 -1.11 -0.30 -1.35
N MET A 116 -1.19 0.97 -0.95
CA MET A 116 -1.61 1.36 0.40
C MET A 116 -3.06 0.93 0.70
N LEU A 117 -3.99 1.07 -0.25
CA LEU A 117 -5.37 0.59 -0.07
C LEU A 117 -5.44 -0.95 0.03
N ARG A 118 -4.66 -1.67 -0.78
CA ARG A 118 -4.55 -3.15 -0.70
C ARG A 118 -3.97 -3.62 0.65
N VAL A 119 -2.97 -2.92 1.19
CA VAL A 119 -2.40 -3.18 2.52
C VAL A 119 -3.41 -2.95 3.65
N GLN A 120 -4.40 -2.08 3.45
CA GLN A 120 -5.51 -1.85 4.39
C GLN A 120 -6.70 -2.79 4.13
N GLY A 121 -6.53 -3.91 3.41
CA GLY A 121 -7.58 -4.90 3.17
C GLY A 121 -8.59 -4.57 2.06
N VAL A 122 -8.40 -3.49 1.29
CA VAL A 122 -9.32 -3.14 0.19
C VAL A 122 -9.01 -3.97 -1.06
N GLU A 123 -9.80 -5.02 -1.28
CA GLU A 123 -9.67 -5.91 -2.45
C GLU A 123 -10.18 -5.27 -3.76
N ASP A 124 -11.43 -4.81 -3.80
CA ASP A 124 -12.13 -4.32 -5.00
C ASP A 124 -12.17 -2.79 -5.08
N ILE A 125 -11.06 -2.19 -5.53
CA ILE A 125 -10.93 -0.73 -5.67
C ILE A 125 -11.74 -0.25 -6.88
N LYS A 126 -12.91 0.38 -6.65
CA LYS A 126 -13.65 1.07 -7.72
C LYS A 126 -12.96 2.37 -8.12
N TYR A 127 -12.77 2.55 -9.44
CA TYR A 127 -11.94 3.62 -9.95
C TYR A 127 -12.45 4.25 -11.26
N PHE A 128 -11.88 5.41 -11.58
CA PHE A 128 -11.95 6.03 -12.90
C PHE A 128 -10.55 6.42 -13.38
N ASP A 129 -10.13 5.91 -14.54
CA ASP A 129 -8.87 6.29 -15.19
C ASP A 129 -9.02 7.65 -15.90
N VAL A 130 -8.38 8.68 -15.35
CA VAL A 130 -8.43 10.04 -15.90
C VAL A 130 -7.59 10.23 -17.16
N THR A 131 -6.73 9.28 -17.55
CA THR A 131 -5.91 9.44 -18.77
C THR A 131 -6.76 9.27 -20.02
N ARG A 132 -7.85 8.49 -19.93
CA ARG A 132 -8.82 8.23 -21.01
C ARG A 132 -9.78 9.40 -21.27
N ASP A 133 -10.02 10.27 -20.29
CA ASP A 133 -10.98 11.37 -20.40
C ASP A 133 -10.38 12.69 -19.89
N PRO A 134 -9.82 13.53 -20.80
CA PRO A 134 -9.28 14.84 -20.45
C PRO A 134 -10.30 15.81 -19.82
N MET A 135 -11.60 15.65 -20.12
CA MET A 135 -12.63 16.50 -19.53
C MET A 135 -12.87 16.15 -18.06
N VAL A 136 -12.90 14.85 -17.72
CA VAL A 136 -12.95 14.41 -16.32
C VAL A 136 -11.64 14.72 -15.59
N ARG A 137 -10.48 14.58 -16.25
CA ARG A 137 -9.16 14.88 -15.67
C ARG A 137 -9.01 16.31 -15.17
N GLU A 138 -9.50 17.30 -15.91
CA GLU A 138 -9.49 18.69 -15.44
C GLU A 138 -10.71 18.98 -14.56
N GLY A 139 -11.88 18.42 -14.90
CA GLY A 139 -13.12 18.63 -14.17
C GLY A 139 -13.10 18.12 -12.73
N ILE A 140 -12.41 17.01 -12.44
CA ILE A 140 -12.32 16.47 -11.07
C ILE A 140 -11.52 17.38 -10.14
N LYS A 141 -10.49 18.05 -10.67
CA LYS A 141 -9.67 19.01 -9.92
C LYS A 141 -10.43 20.29 -9.60
N GLU A 142 -11.32 20.73 -10.50
CA GLU A 142 -12.20 21.86 -10.25
C GLU A 142 -13.34 21.49 -9.27
N TYR A 143 -13.91 20.27 -9.41
CA TYR A 143 -14.96 19.75 -8.55
C TYR A 143 -14.54 19.64 -7.07
N SER A 144 -13.37 19.05 -6.80
CA SER A 144 -12.77 18.97 -5.45
C SER A 144 -12.05 20.25 -5.01
N ASN A 145 -11.86 21.21 -5.92
CA ASN A 145 -10.92 22.33 -5.77
C ASN A 145 -9.49 21.85 -5.39
N TRP A 146 -9.10 20.64 -5.82
CA TRP A 146 -7.83 19.98 -5.48
C TRP A 146 -6.95 19.75 -6.73
N PRO A 147 -5.69 20.22 -6.74
CA PRO A 147 -4.90 20.31 -7.98
C PRO A 147 -4.25 18.99 -8.45
N THR A 148 -4.13 17.98 -7.59
CA THR A 148 -3.40 16.73 -7.90
C THR A 148 -4.32 15.53 -8.09
N ILE A 149 -3.74 14.47 -8.67
CA ILE A 149 -4.36 13.15 -8.93
C ILE A 149 -3.26 12.13 -8.62
N PRO A 150 -3.53 11.09 -7.80
CA PRO A 150 -4.86 10.54 -7.49
C PRO A 150 -5.69 11.30 -6.44
N GLN A 151 -7.00 11.05 -6.44
CA GLN A 151 -7.99 11.55 -5.48
C GLN A 151 -8.90 10.42 -5.01
N VAL A 152 -9.23 10.38 -3.72
CA VAL A 152 -10.09 9.37 -3.10
C VAL A 152 -11.35 10.02 -2.54
N TYR A 153 -12.47 9.31 -2.70
CA TYR A 153 -13.77 9.66 -2.17
C TYR A 153 -14.33 8.50 -1.34
N LEU A 154 -15.05 8.85 -0.27
CA LEU A 154 -15.72 7.92 0.63
C LEU A 154 -17.18 8.37 0.81
N LYS A 155 -18.14 7.48 0.51
CA LYS A 155 -19.61 7.67 0.56
C LYS A 155 -20.13 8.95 -0.11
N GLY A 156 -19.45 9.41 -1.17
CA GLY A 156 -19.79 10.65 -1.88
C GLY A 156 -18.88 11.85 -1.55
N GLU A 157 -18.17 11.80 -0.43
CA GLU A 157 -17.39 12.91 0.11
C GLU A 157 -15.90 12.82 -0.27
N PHE A 158 -15.23 13.96 -0.38
CA PHE A 158 -13.82 14.02 -0.78
C PHE A 158 -12.91 13.77 0.43
N LEU A 159 -12.27 12.60 0.47
CA LEU A 159 -11.36 12.22 1.55
C LEU A 159 -9.98 12.89 1.40
N GLY A 160 -9.45 12.94 0.17
CA GLY A 160 -8.19 13.64 -0.10
C GLY A 160 -7.43 13.18 -1.34
N GLY A 161 -6.25 13.76 -1.53
CA GLY A 161 -5.21 13.23 -2.42
C GLY A 161 -4.22 12.34 -1.67
N PHE A 162 -3.30 11.69 -2.41
CA PHE A 162 -2.33 10.74 -1.85
C PHE A 162 -1.58 11.24 -0.60
N ASP A 163 -1.08 12.48 -0.60
CA ASP A 163 -0.28 13.03 0.52
C ASP A 163 -1.06 13.19 1.84
N ILE A 164 -2.40 13.21 1.77
CA ILE A 164 -3.28 13.24 2.95
C ILE A 164 -3.48 11.81 3.45
N LEU A 165 -3.96 10.92 2.58
CA LEU A 165 -4.22 9.53 2.97
C LEU A 165 -2.96 8.80 3.44
N TYR A 166 -1.79 9.10 2.86
CA TYR A 166 -0.52 8.54 3.31
C TYR A 166 -0.18 8.95 4.75
N LYS A 167 -0.58 10.15 5.20
CA LYS A 167 -0.42 10.58 6.59
C LYS A 167 -1.43 9.90 7.50
N MET A 168 -2.69 9.80 7.06
CA MET A 168 -3.75 9.12 7.81
C MET A 168 -3.38 7.64 8.05
N HIS A 169 -2.91 6.95 7.00
CA HIS A 169 -2.35 5.60 7.08
C HIS A 169 -1.15 5.51 8.06
N LYS A 170 -0.25 6.50 8.08
CA LYS A 170 0.87 6.52 9.04
C LYS A 170 0.47 6.85 10.48
N ASN A 171 -0.72 7.41 10.69
CA ASN A 171 -1.26 7.73 12.01
C ASN A 171 -2.25 6.66 12.53
N GLY A 172 -2.68 5.69 11.70
CA GLY A 172 -3.77 4.75 11.97
C GLY A 172 -5.15 5.24 11.52
N GLU A 173 -5.36 6.57 11.44
CA GLU A 173 -6.63 7.23 11.10
C GLU A 173 -7.33 6.72 9.82
N LEU A 174 -6.59 6.17 8.85
CA LEU A 174 -7.20 5.63 7.62
C LEU A 174 -7.87 4.26 7.86
N GLU A 175 -7.29 3.44 8.73
CA GLU A 175 -7.77 2.11 9.08
C GLU A 175 -9.08 2.22 9.88
N ASP A 176 -9.07 3.07 10.92
CA ASP A 176 -10.24 3.43 11.72
C ASP A 176 -11.43 3.82 10.82
N ILE A 177 -11.22 4.73 9.87
CA ILE A 177 -12.27 5.21 8.95
C ILE A 177 -12.78 4.11 8.00
N LEU A 178 -11.91 3.22 7.52
CA LEU A 178 -12.32 2.13 6.63
C LEU A 178 -13.13 1.06 7.37
N HIS A 179 -12.83 0.81 8.65
CA HIS A 179 -13.58 -0.08 9.53
C HIS A 179 -14.92 0.55 9.96
N GLU A 180 -14.92 1.78 10.45
CA GLU A 180 -16.12 2.53 10.85
C GLU A 180 -17.15 2.62 9.72
N GLU A 181 -16.71 2.83 8.49
CA GLU A 181 -17.58 2.93 7.32
C GLU A 181 -17.93 1.57 6.70
N GLY A 182 -17.39 0.45 7.21
CA GLY A 182 -17.69 -0.91 6.78
C GLY A 182 -17.13 -1.30 5.41
N ILE A 183 -16.02 -0.68 4.99
CA ILE A 183 -15.36 -0.94 3.71
C ILE A 183 -14.49 -2.20 3.75
N VAL A 184 -13.90 -2.46 4.92
CA VAL A 184 -13.03 -3.61 5.21
C VAL A 184 -13.70 -4.39 6.34
N GLN A 185 -13.67 -5.72 6.24
CA GLN A 185 -14.16 -6.59 7.32
C GLN A 185 -12.99 -6.94 8.22
N GLU A 186 -13.18 -6.84 9.53
CA GLU A 186 -12.22 -7.36 10.50
C GLU A 186 -12.04 -8.86 10.24
N ILE A 187 -10.82 -9.25 9.94
CA ILE A 187 -10.41 -10.65 10.00
C ILE A 187 -10.25 -10.91 11.49
N GLU A 188 -11.12 -11.74 12.06
CA GLU A 188 -10.91 -12.28 13.40
C GLU A 188 -9.61 -13.10 13.32
N ASP A 189 -8.55 -12.62 14.00
CA ASP A 189 -7.30 -13.36 14.11
C ASP A 189 -7.61 -14.70 14.81
N GLU A 190 -7.59 -15.81 14.07
CA GLU A 190 -7.54 -17.14 14.66
C GLU A 190 -6.21 -17.21 15.44
N GLU A 191 -6.29 -17.13 16.78
CA GLU A 191 -5.11 -17.27 17.64
C GLU A 191 -4.44 -18.61 17.33
N ASP A 192 -3.22 -18.55 16.78
CA ASP A 192 -2.40 -19.73 16.48
C ASP A 192 -2.33 -20.60 17.74
N VAL A 193 -2.86 -21.83 17.65
CA VAL A 193 -2.75 -22.82 18.72
C VAL A 193 -1.28 -23.20 18.83
N ASP A 194 -0.70 -22.98 20.01
CA ASP A 194 0.65 -23.45 20.33
C ASP A 194 0.69 -24.99 20.20
N ASP A 195 1.15 -25.49 19.04
CA ASP A 195 1.52 -26.90 18.87
C ASP A 195 2.84 -27.13 19.64
N ASP A 196 2.70 -27.49 20.92
CA ASP A 196 3.78 -28.06 21.75
C ASP A 196 4.25 -29.39 21.13
N GLU A 197 5.19 -29.35 20.18
CA GLU A 197 5.96 -30.54 19.77
C GLU A 197 6.94 -30.89 20.90
N GLU A 198 6.62 -31.94 21.67
CA GLU A 198 7.50 -32.53 22.69
C GLU A 198 8.78 -33.06 22.03
N GLU A 199 9.96 -32.69 22.55
CA GLU A 199 11.23 -33.29 22.12
C GLU A 199 11.30 -34.73 22.65
N GLU A 200 11.24 -35.73 21.75
CA GLU A 200 11.58 -37.12 22.08
C GLU A 200 13.11 -37.28 22.08
N ASP A 201 13.68 -37.55 23.26
CA ASP A 201 15.09 -37.88 23.45
C ASP A 201 15.40 -39.27 22.82
N ASP A 202 16.04 -39.28 21.64
CA ASP A 202 16.64 -40.49 21.04
C ASP A 202 17.91 -40.90 21.81
N ASP A 203 17.74 -41.63 22.92
CA ASP A 203 18.84 -42.25 23.68
C ASP A 203 19.49 -43.41 22.90
N GLU A 204 20.82 -43.50 22.98
CA GLU A 204 21.66 -44.51 22.30
C GLU A 204 21.54 -45.92 22.93
N GLU A 205 21.36 -46.96 22.12
CA GLU A 205 21.76 -48.34 22.48
C GLU A 205 22.69 -48.93 21.39
N GLU A 206 24.00 -48.94 21.68
CA GLU A 206 24.98 -49.83 21.03
C GLU A 206 24.86 -51.24 21.64
N GLU A 207 24.65 -52.27 20.82
CA GLU A 207 25.05 -53.64 21.16
C GLU A 207 25.87 -54.25 20.00
N ASP A 208 27.05 -54.75 20.38
CA ASP A 208 28.08 -55.36 19.53
C ASP A 208 27.83 -56.86 19.26
N GLU A 209 28.81 -57.48 18.58
CA GLU A 209 29.11 -58.93 18.50
C GLU A 209 28.61 -59.70 17.25
N GLU A 210 29.53 -59.74 16.28
CA GLU A 210 30.08 -60.94 15.62
C GLU A 210 29.26 -62.25 15.63
N GLU A 211 29.06 -62.86 14.45
CA GLU A 211 29.55 -64.23 14.24
C GLU A 211 29.79 -64.57 12.75
N GLU A 212 30.50 -65.66 12.54
CA GLU A 212 31.19 -66.03 11.29
C GLU A 212 30.28 -66.75 10.27
N ASP A 213 30.60 -66.63 8.97
CA ASP A 213 30.18 -67.62 7.98
C ASP A 213 31.37 -67.99 7.08
N GLU A 214 32.08 -69.07 7.44
CA GLU A 214 32.98 -69.76 6.53
C GLU A 214 32.19 -70.24 5.30
N ASN A 215 32.59 -69.84 4.09
CA ASN A 215 32.37 -70.69 2.92
C ASN A 215 33.62 -70.76 2.03
N LYS A 216 34.08 -71.99 1.85
CA LYS A 216 35.11 -72.39 0.87
C LYS A 216 34.44 -72.53 -0.50
N ASP A 217 35.22 -73.03 -1.46
CA ASP A 217 34.86 -73.33 -2.86
C ASP A 217 34.94 -72.07 -3.78
N ASP A 218 35.53 -72.09 -4.99
CA ASP A 218 35.96 -73.22 -5.82
C ASP A 218 37.21 -72.87 -6.69
N ASN A 219 38.21 -73.74 -6.68
CA ASN A 219 38.76 -74.50 -7.84
C ASN A 219 39.15 -73.83 -9.19
N LYS A 220 40.24 -74.38 -9.78
CA LYS A 220 40.75 -74.32 -11.18
C LYS A 220 41.38 -73.00 -11.69
N GLU A 221 42.64 -72.98 -12.14
CA GLU A 221 43.39 -73.77 -13.15
C GLU A 221 43.48 -73.06 -14.52
N SER A 222 44.66 -72.54 -14.83
CA SER A 222 45.21 -72.22 -16.18
C SER A 222 46.70 -71.91 -15.99
N LYS A 223 47.60 -72.89 -16.14
CA LYS A 223 48.33 -73.26 -17.38
C LYS A 223 49.22 -72.15 -17.95
#